data_AF-X1PA58-F1
#
_entry.id   AF-X1PA58-F1
#
_cell.length_a   1.000
_cell.length_b   1.000
_cell.length_c   1.000
_cell.angle_alpha   90.00
_cell.angle_beta   90.00
_cell.angle_gamma   90.00
#
_symmetry.space_group_name_H-M   'P 1'
#
loop_
_entity.id
_entity.type
_entity.pdbx_description
1 polymer ?
#
loop_
_entity_poly.entity_id
_entity_poly.type
_entity_poly.pdbx_seq_one_letter_code
_entity_poly.pdbx_strand_id
1 'polypeptide(L)'
;EQKILTRGIEAKTKIQPDIYKKYLKVDSTDKIFGLAIDIGTTTVVAKLVNMINGQSLATQADLNPQSRYGDDVISRIAYAQTEAKSAELQKTIIDCINDLIARLCSQASIKPKNIYEMCVVGNTTMNHIFLKLPVTGLGQAPYKAFSLDAKDLTTDELALQINPHANIHTVENIAGFVGSDITAVALAVDINSAQDLTLVVDIGTNGEIVLGTADKLYAASCAAGPAFEGARITCGSRAAEGAIEAVIVNENDIDLDVIGNCQPRSICGSGLIDAVAV
;
A
#
# COMPACT_ATOMS: atom_id res chain seq x y z
N GLU A 1 -2.29 -17.90 3.26
CA GLU A 1 -2.38 -16.43 3.51
C GLU A 1 -1.03 -15.78 3.30
N GLN A 2 -0.98 -14.59 2.68
CA GLN A 2 0.26 -13.82 2.57
C GLN A 2 0.65 -13.30 3.96
N LYS A 3 1.69 -13.89 4.56
CA LYS A 3 2.16 -13.56 5.93
C LYS A 3 2.42 -12.06 6.12
N ILE A 4 2.90 -11.37 5.08
CA ILE A 4 3.22 -9.93 5.10
C ILE A 4 2.00 -9.03 5.30
N LEU A 5 0.81 -9.47 4.89
CA LEU A 5 -0.42 -8.68 5.03
C LEU A 5 -1.07 -8.83 6.42
N THR A 6 -0.76 -9.92 7.12
CA THR A 6 -1.42 -10.34 8.36
C THR A 6 -0.56 -10.19 9.60
N ARG A 7 0.76 -10.06 9.46
CA ARG A 7 1.71 -9.86 10.57
C ARG A 7 2.45 -8.54 10.39
N GLY A 8 2.51 -7.74 11.45
CA GLY A 8 3.21 -6.44 11.48
C GLY A 8 3.97 -6.25 12.78
N ILE A 9 4.79 -5.19 12.84
CA ILE A 9 5.49 -4.79 14.06
C ILE A 9 4.46 -4.14 15.00
N GLU A 10 4.48 -4.53 16.28
CA GLU A 10 3.64 -3.88 17.27
C GLU A 10 4.16 -2.45 17.52
N ALA A 11 3.34 -1.46 17.20
CA ALA A 11 3.69 -0.07 17.45
C ALA A 11 3.88 0.14 18.95
N LYS A 12 5.05 0.66 19.35
CA LYS A 12 5.33 0.97 20.77
C LYS A 12 4.49 2.15 21.28
N THR A 13 4.00 2.98 20.36
CA THR A 13 3.19 4.15 20.64
C THR A 13 1.76 3.75 20.98
N LYS A 14 1.29 4.14 22.18
CA LYS A 14 -0.11 3.97 22.57
C LYS A 14 -0.99 4.95 21.80
N ILE A 15 -1.62 4.48 20.73
CA ILE A 15 -2.68 5.23 20.04
C ILE A 15 -3.94 5.16 20.91
N GLN A 16 -4.50 6.32 21.26
CA GLN A 16 -5.82 6.41 21.90
C GLN A 16 -6.85 6.77 20.82
N PRO A 17 -7.71 5.83 20.38
CA PRO A 17 -8.74 6.16 19.42
C PRO A 17 -9.71 7.16 20.04
N ASP A 18 -9.93 8.30 19.38
CA ASP A 18 -10.84 9.33 19.83
C ASP A 18 -11.81 9.76 18.74
N ILE A 19 -11.42 9.64 17.47
CA ILE A 19 -12.23 10.06 16.33
C ILE A 19 -13.59 9.36 16.29
N TYR A 20 -13.69 8.10 16.73
CA TYR A 20 -14.96 7.37 16.79
C TYR A 20 -15.99 8.04 17.70
N LYS A 21 -15.56 8.82 18.70
CA LYS A 21 -16.44 9.49 19.67
C LYS A 21 -17.41 10.45 18.99
N LYS A 22 -17.03 11.03 17.84
CA LYS A 22 -17.91 11.93 17.08
C LYS A 22 -19.12 11.19 16.47
N TYR A 23 -18.99 9.88 16.23
CA TYR A 23 -20.02 9.04 15.63
C TYR A 23 -20.94 8.34 16.64
N LEU A 24 -20.61 8.36 17.94
CA LEU A 24 -21.44 7.78 19.00
C LEU A 24 -22.83 8.42 19.12
N LYS A 25 -23.00 9.62 18.57
CA LYS A 25 -24.30 10.32 18.51
C LYS A 25 -25.17 9.85 17.34
N VAL A 26 -24.58 9.13 16.37
CA VAL A 26 -25.19 8.80 15.07
C VAL A 26 -25.40 7.30 14.93
N ASP A 27 -24.52 6.46 15.48
CA ASP A 27 -24.66 5.00 15.48
C ASP A 27 -24.15 4.36 16.77
N SER A 28 -24.45 3.08 16.96
CA SER A 28 -24.01 2.29 18.10
C SER A 28 -22.53 1.92 17.99
N THR A 29 -21.89 1.70 19.14
CA THR A 29 -20.44 1.44 19.25
C THR A 29 -19.98 0.25 18.39
N ASP A 30 -20.80 -0.79 18.27
CA ASP A 30 -20.54 -1.98 17.48
C ASP A 30 -20.54 -1.75 15.95
N LYS A 31 -20.78 -0.52 15.48
CA LYS A 31 -20.94 -0.19 14.05
C LYS A 31 -20.08 0.97 13.56
N ILE A 32 -19.04 1.34 14.28
CA ILE A 32 -18.15 2.44 13.86
C ILE A 32 -16.85 1.85 13.33
N PHE A 33 -16.75 1.75 12.00
CA PHE A 33 -15.58 1.19 11.31
C PHE A 33 -14.86 2.24 10.49
N GLY A 34 -13.59 1.95 10.19
CA GLY A 34 -12.77 2.71 9.28
C GLY A 34 -12.00 1.82 8.31
N LEU A 35 -11.43 2.43 7.28
CA LEU A 35 -10.61 1.78 6.28
C LEU A 35 -9.21 2.38 6.26
N ALA A 36 -8.20 1.51 6.14
CA ALA A 36 -6.85 1.89 5.76
C ALA A 36 -6.55 1.28 4.38
N ILE A 37 -6.23 2.12 3.41
CA ILE A 37 -5.97 1.72 2.02
C ILE A 37 -4.55 2.12 1.63
N ASP A 38 -3.81 1.14 1.12
CA ASP A 38 -2.51 1.36 0.51
C ASP A 38 -2.61 1.08 -1.00
N ILE A 39 -2.41 2.13 -1.80
CA ILE A 39 -2.45 2.07 -3.25
C ILE A 39 -1.01 1.94 -3.77
N GLY A 40 -0.53 0.70 -3.82
CA GLY A 40 0.71 0.36 -4.49
C GLY A 40 0.57 0.37 -6.02
N THR A 41 1.71 0.50 -6.71
CA THR A 41 1.75 0.41 -8.17
C THR A 41 1.27 -0.96 -8.66
N THR A 42 1.69 -2.04 -7.99
CA THR A 42 1.34 -3.42 -8.38
C THR A 42 0.15 -3.99 -7.62
N THR A 43 0.00 -3.64 -6.34
CA THR A 43 -1.00 -4.23 -5.43
C THR A 43 -1.73 -3.13 -4.70
N VAL A 44 -3.05 -3.28 -4.53
CA VAL A 44 -3.87 -2.42 -3.66
C VAL A 44 -4.28 -3.25 -2.46
N VAL A 45 -4.02 -2.74 -1.26
CA VAL A 45 -4.36 -3.42 0.00
C VAL A 45 -5.35 -2.57 0.78
N ALA A 46 -6.36 -3.22 1.34
CA ALA A 46 -7.38 -2.59 2.15
C ALA A 46 -7.54 -3.34 3.47
N LYS A 47 -7.53 -2.60 4.59
CA LYS A 47 -7.82 -3.11 5.92
C LYS A 47 -9.06 -2.46 6.49
N LEU A 48 -9.96 -3.30 7.01
CA LEU A 48 -11.11 -2.86 7.80
C LEU A 48 -10.71 -2.82 9.28
N VAL A 49 -11.00 -1.70 9.94
CA VAL A 49 -10.60 -1.44 11.32
C VAL A 49 -11.83 -1.11 12.16
N ASN A 50 -11.91 -1.72 13.35
CA ASN A 50 -12.83 -1.28 14.39
C ASN A 50 -12.27 -0.03 15.05
N MET A 51 -12.96 1.10 14.90
CA MET A 51 -12.44 2.41 15.33
C MET A 51 -12.45 2.61 16.85
N ILE A 52 -13.14 1.74 17.60
CA ILE A 52 -13.22 1.85 19.06
C ILE A 52 -11.98 1.26 19.72
N ASN A 53 -11.57 0.08 19.26
CA ASN A 53 -10.47 -0.67 19.87
C ASN A 53 -9.23 -0.75 18.97
N GLY A 54 -9.27 -0.21 17.76
CA GLY A 54 -8.16 -0.22 16.79
C GLY A 54 -7.91 -1.57 16.13
N GLN A 55 -8.75 -2.58 16.38
CA GLN A 55 -8.54 -3.93 15.86
C GLN A 55 -8.77 -3.99 14.36
N SER A 56 -7.82 -4.57 13.61
CA SER A 56 -8.06 -4.95 12.22
C SER A 56 -8.97 -6.18 12.16
N LEU A 57 -10.12 -6.03 11.51
CA LEU A 57 -11.16 -7.07 11.42
C LEU A 57 -10.99 -7.96 10.18
N ALA A 58 -10.53 -7.36 9.08
CA ALA A 58 -10.32 -8.06 7.82
C ALA A 58 -9.25 -7.31 7.00
N THR A 59 -8.53 -8.07 6.17
CA THR A 59 -7.58 -7.54 5.19
C THR A 59 -7.91 -8.17 3.84
N GLN A 60 -7.99 -7.35 2.80
CA GLN A 60 -8.16 -7.77 1.43
C GLN A 60 -7.09 -7.10 0.58
N ALA A 61 -6.67 -7.78 -0.48
CA ALA A 61 -5.74 -7.23 -1.45
C ALA A 61 -6.14 -7.66 -2.85
N ASP A 62 -5.72 -6.87 -3.83
CA ASP A 62 -5.84 -7.20 -5.24
C ASP A 62 -4.68 -6.65 -6.05
N LEU A 63 -4.50 -7.20 -7.26
CA LEU A 63 -3.68 -6.57 -8.28
C LEU A 63 -4.24 -5.19 -8.61
N ASN A 64 -3.37 -4.19 -8.70
CA ASN A 64 -3.78 -2.87 -9.17
C ASN A 64 -4.21 -2.97 -10.65
N PRO A 65 -5.51 -2.78 -10.97
CA PRO A 65 -6.01 -2.99 -12.32
C PRO A 65 -5.54 -1.92 -13.30
N GLN A 66 -4.92 -0.83 -12.81
CA GLN A 66 -4.27 0.17 -13.64
C GLN A 66 -3.07 -0.37 -14.41
N SER A 67 -2.55 -1.55 -14.05
CA SER A 67 -1.53 -2.29 -14.81
C SER A 67 -1.87 -2.43 -16.30
N ARG A 68 -3.16 -2.53 -16.65
CA ARG A 68 -3.62 -2.58 -18.06
C ARG A 68 -3.28 -1.33 -18.89
N TYR A 69 -2.96 -0.22 -18.23
CA TYR A 69 -2.60 1.06 -18.84
C TYR A 69 -1.11 1.40 -18.69
N GLY A 70 -0.36 0.58 -17.96
CA GLY A 70 1.05 0.79 -17.69
C GLY A 70 1.54 -0.06 -16.52
N ASP A 71 2.67 -0.76 -16.73
CA ASP A 71 3.29 -1.65 -15.75
C ASP A 71 3.93 -0.89 -14.57
N ASP A 72 4.30 0.38 -14.78
CA ASP A 72 4.99 1.22 -13.80
C ASP A 72 4.38 2.64 -13.72
N VAL A 73 4.89 3.45 -12.79
CA VAL A 73 4.40 4.82 -12.59
C VAL A 73 4.61 5.71 -13.83
N ILE A 74 5.73 5.54 -14.54
CA ILE A 74 6.10 6.40 -15.68
C ILE A 74 5.17 6.14 -16.87
N SER A 75 4.91 4.87 -17.17
CA SER A 75 3.98 4.46 -18.23
C SER A 75 2.55 4.92 -17.93
N ARG A 76 2.10 4.86 -16.68
CA ARG A 76 0.80 5.41 -16.25
C ARG A 76 0.74 6.93 -16.38
N ILE A 77 1.80 7.64 -16.01
CA ILE A 77 1.90 9.09 -16.24
C ILE A 77 1.80 9.40 -17.74
N ALA A 78 2.54 8.68 -18.59
CA ALA A 78 2.50 8.84 -20.04
C ALA A 78 1.12 8.51 -20.64
N TYR A 79 0.37 7.61 -20.03
CA TYR A 79 -1.02 7.34 -20.40
C TYR A 79 -1.96 8.49 -20.00
N ALA A 80 -1.82 9.02 -18.79
CA ALA A 80 -2.70 10.02 -18.16
C ALA A 80 -2.59 11.46 -18.72
N GLN A 81 -2.13 11.65 -19.96
CA GLN A 81 -1.82 12.98 -20.52
C GLN A 81 -3.05 13.79 -20.95
N THR A 82 -4.25 13.20 -20.85
CA THR A 82 -5.52 13.88 -21.17
C THR A 82 -6.50 13.68 -20.02
N GLU A 83 -7.45 14.60 -19.86
CA GLU A 83 -8.47 14.50 -18.82
C GLU A 83 -9.25 13.19 -18.90
N ALA A 84 -9.62 12.75 -20.10
CA ALA A 84 -10.33 11.50 -20.32
C ALA A 84 -9.53 10.27 -19.82
N LYS A 85 -8.25 10.18 -20.18
CA LYS A 85 -7.37 9.08 -19.75
C LYS A 85 -7.04 9.12 -18.26
N SER A 86 -6.87 10.32 -17.70
CA SER A 86 -6.70 10.50 -16.25
C SER A 86 -7.96 10.05 -15.48
N ALA A 87 -9.14 10.44 -15.97
CA ALA A 87 -10.42 10.00 -15.39
C ALA A 87 -10.61 8.47 -15.50
N GLU A 88 -10.15 7.84 -16.58
CA GLU A 88 -10.19 6.38 -16.74
C GLU A 88 -9.31 5.66 -15.72
N LEU A 89 -8.09 6.15 -15.49
CA LEU A 89 -7.20 5.62 -14.44
C LEU A 89 -7.77 5.80 -13.04
N GLN A 90 -8.36 6.97 -12.76
CA GLN A 90 -8.99 7.27 -11.47
C GLN A 90 -10.21 6.37 -11.24
N LYS A 91 -11.10 6.24 -12.23
CA LYS A 91 -12.24 5.35 -12.15
C LYS A 91 -11.79 3.90 -11.89
N THR A 92 -10.77 3.44 -12.59
CA THR A 92 -10.23 2.08 -12.45
C THR A 92 -9.76 1.79 -11.02
N ILE A 93 -9.10 2.74 -10.35
CA ILE A 93 -8.68 2.54 -8.96
C ILE A 93 -9.85 2.66 -7.98
N ILE A 94 -10.81 3.56 -8.21
CA ILE A 94 -12.03 3.66 -7.38
C ILE A 94 -12.86 2.38 -7.46
N ASP A 95 -13.03 1.80 -8.65
CA ASP A 95 -13.74 0.54 -8.86
C ASP A 95 -13.04 -0.62 -8.12
N CYS A 96 -11.71 -0.67 -8.14
CA CYS A 96 -10.91 -1.63 -7.37
C CYS A 96 -11.12 -1.50 -5.85
N ILE A 97 -11.06 -0.27 -5.35
CA ILE A 97 -11.28 0.01 -3.93
C ILE A 97 -12.70 -0.39 -3.51
N ASN A 98 -13.71 -0.10 -4.34
CA ASN A 98 -15.09 -0.50 -4.08
C ASN A 98 -15.27 -2.03 -4.02
N ASP A 99 -14.60 -2.79 -4.88
CA ASP A 99 -14.59 -4.25 -4.80
C ASP A 99 -13.95 -4.76 -3.49
N LEU A 100 -12.79 -4.20 -3.13
CA LEU A 100 -12.12 -4.53 -1.87
C LEU A 100 -13.02 -4.23 -0.66
N ILE A 101 -13.71 -3.09 -0.67
CA ILE A 101 -14.67 -2.71 0.38
C ILE A 101 -15.82 -3.72 0.48
N ALA A 102 -16.39 -4.14 -0.66
CA ALA A 102 -17.47 -5.11 -0.68
C ALA A 102 -17.02 -6.46 -0.09
N ARG A 103 -15.83 -6.94 -0.46
CA ARG A 103 -15.24 -8.17 0.10
C ARG A 103 -14.94 -8.07 1.58
N LEU A 104 -14.37 -6.95 2.04
CA LEU A 104 -14.12 -6.68 3.46
C LEU A 104 -15.42 -6.69 4.27
N CYS A 105 -16.45 -6.00 3.79
CA CYS A 105 -17.75 -5.94 4.45
C CYS A 105 -18.40 -7.32 4.54
N SER A 106 -18.34 -8.10 3.46
CA SER A 106 -18.85 -9.47 3.41
C SER A 106 -18.14 -10.37 4.42
N GLN A 107 -16.80 -10.34 4.44
CA GLN A 107 -15.98 -11.16 5.35
C GLN A 107 -16.25 -10.81 6.83
N ALA A 108 -16.37 -9.53 7.15
CA ALA A 108 -16.63 -9.07 8.52
C ALA A 108 -18.12 -9.06 8.90
N SER A 109 -19.02 -9.44 7.97
CA SER A 109 -20.48 -9.37 8.17
C SER A 109 -21.00 -7.98 8.59
N ILE A 110 -20.42 -6.91 8.02
CA ILE A 110 -20.83 -5.52 8.27
C ILE A 110 -21.47 -4.90 7.02
N LYS A 111 -22.09 -3.72 7.20
CA LYS A 111 -22.65 -2.94 6.08
C LYS A 111 -21.67 -1.82 5.70
N PRO A 112 -21.47 -1.50 4.40
CA PRO A 112 -20.55 -0.43 4.00
C PRO A 112 -20.91 0.95 4.57
N LYS A 113 -22.21 1.21 4.81
CA LYS A 113 -22.68 2.42 5.49
C LYS A 113 -22.19 2.59 6.94
N ASN A 114 -21.58 1.58 7.53
CA ASN A 114 -21.00 1.62 8.88
C ASN A 114 -19.52 2.03 8.86
N ILE A 115 -18.97 2.34 7.67
CA ILE A 115 -17.60 2.81 7.48
C ILE A 115 -17.63 4.34 7.41
N TYR A 116 -17.04 5.00 8.41
CA TYR A 116 -17.13 6.45 8.60
C TYR A 116 -15.82 7.19 8.32
N GLU A 117 -14.70 6.49 8.35
CA GLU A 117 -13.37 7.06 8.09
C GLU A 117 -12.64 6.19 7.07
N MET A 118 -11.90 6.82 6.18
CA MET A 118 -11.00 6.14 5.25
C MET A 118 -9.69 6.91 5.17
N CYS A 119 -8.57 6.24 5.43
CA CYS A 119 -7.23 6.80 5.20
C CYS A 119 -6.60 6.10 4.00
N VAL A 120 -6.04 6.89 3.08
CA VAL A 120 -5.45 6.41 1.83
C VAL A 120 -4.01 6.89 1.71
N VAL A 121 -3.12 5.94 1.47
CA VAL A 121 -1.70 6.18 1.21
C VAL A 121 -1.28 5.52 -0.09
N GLY A 122 -0.10 5.88 -0.56
CA GLY A 122 0.50 5.38 -1.79
C GLY A 122 1.56 6.35 -2.29
N ASN A 123 2.36 5.90 -3.25
CA ASN A 123 3.35 6.78 -3.88
C ASN A 123 2.67 7.98 -4.54
N THR A 124 3.43 9.06 -4.75
CA THR A 124 2.90 10.34 -5.21
C THR A 124 2.07 10.24 -6.49
N THR A 125 2.44 9.36 -7.43
CA THR A 125 1.67 9.15 -8.66
C THR A 125 0.33 8.48 -8.37
N MET A 126 0.31 7.42 -7.56
CA MET A 126 -0.93 6.74 -7.17
C MET A 126 -1.88 7.68 -6.40
N ASN A 127 -1.32 8.46 -5.48
CA ASN A 127 -2.04 9.49 -4.74
C ASN A 127 -2.67 10.54 -5.68
N HIS A 128 -1.91 11.06 -6.65
CA HIS A 128 -2.44 12.03 -7.61
C HIS A 128 -3.54 11.43 -8.50
N ILE A 129 -3.38 10.18 -8.96
CA ILE A 129 -4.42 9.52 -9.75
C ILE A 129 -5.70 9.33 -8.92
N PHE A 130 -5.59 8.86 -7.68
CA PHE A 130 -6.74 8.72 -6.77
C PHE A 130 -7.48 10.04 -6.57
N LEU A 131 -6.74 11.13 -6.35
CA LEU A 131 -7.25 12.49 -6.16
C LEU A 131 -7.67 13.20 -7.46
N LYS A 132 -7.53 12.55 -8.62
CA LYS A 132 -7.76 13.15 -9.94
C LYS A 132 -6.93 14.44 -10.18
N LEU A 133 -5.71 14.48 -9.65
CA LEU A 133 -4.77 15.60 -9.83
C LEU A 133 -3.89 15.42 -11.07
N PRO A 134 -3.36 16.52 -11.66
CA PRO A 134 -2.43 16.43 -12.78
C PRO A 134 -1.15 15.66 -12.43
N VAL A 135 -0.78 14.68 -13.26
CA VAL A 135 0.42 13.85 -13.07
C VAL A 135 1.57 14.18 -14.04
N THR A 136 1.36 15.04 -15.04
CA THR A 136 2.35 15.32 -16.10
C THR A 136 3.70 15.76 -15.54
N GLY A 137 3.70 16.61 -14.50
CA GLY A 137 4.93 17.11 -13.86
C GLY A 137 5.77 16.02 -13.19
N LEU A 138 5.18 14.88 -12.82
CA LEU A 138 5.87 13.75 -12.21
C LEU A 138 6.70 12.95 -13.23
N GLY A 139 6.35 13.00 -14.52
CA GLY A 139 7.04 12.27 -15.58
C GLY A 139 8.17 13.04 -16.26
N GLN A 140 8.41 14.30 -15.87
CA GLN A 140 9.35 15.18 -16.55
C GLN A 140 10.21 15.91 -15.52
N ALA A 141 11.54 15.88 -15.70
CA ALA A 141 12.45 16.65 -14.86
C ALA A 141 12.02 18.13 -14.81
N PRO A 142 11.93 18.77 -13.63
CA PRO A 142 12.47 18.33 -12.32
C PRO A 142 11.49 17.52 -11.43
N TYR A 143 10.57 16.75 -12.02
CA TYR A 143 9.69 15.77 -11.37
C TYR A 143 8.80 16.37 -10.28
N LYS A 144 8.19 17.53 -10.59
CA LYS A 144 7.37 18.27 -9.63
C LYS A 144 5.97 17.68 -9.52
N ALA A 145 5.60 17.30 -8.30
CA ALA A 145 4.22 17.01 -7.94
C ALA A 145 3.35 18.27 -8.07
N PHE A 146 2.06 18.08 -8.37
CA PHE A 146 1.10 19.17 -8.42
C PHE A 146 0.81 19.71 -7.01
N SER A 147 0.72 18.81 -6.03
CA SER A 147 0.61 19.14 -4.60
C SER A 147 1.27 18.04 -3.78
N LEU A 148 1.82 18.42 -2.63
CA LEU A 148 2.35 17.48 -1.63
C LEU A 148 1.44 17.38 -0.40
N ASP A 149 0.40 18.19 -0.35
CA ASP A 149 -0.41 18.41 0.85
C ASP A 149 -1.38 17.24 1.09
N ALA A 150 -1.67 16.98 2.36
CA ALA A 150 -2.77 16.13 2.76
C ALA A 150 -4.10 16.73 2.27
N LYS A 151 -5.08 15.87 2.00
CA LYS A 151 -6.42 16.27 1.58
C LYS A 151 -7.47 15.50 2.35
N ASP A 152 -8.48 16.25 2.78
CA ASP A 152 -9.72 15.70 3.30
C ASP A 152 -10.78 15.82 2.22
N LEU A 153 -11.45 14.71 1.93
CA LEU A 153 -12.49 14.59 0.93
C LEU A 153 -13.75 13.99 1.55
N THR A 154 -14.84 14.20 0.86
CA THR A 154 -16.15 13.61 1.12
C THR A 154 -16.42 12.50 0.11
N THR A 155 -17.32 11.59 0.46
CA THR A 155 -17.75 10.50 -0.45
C THR A 155 -18.46 10.96 -1.71
N ASP A 156 -18.96 12.19 -1.77
CA ASP A 156 -19.59 12.68 -3.00
C ASP A 156 -18.54 13.07 -4.06
N GLU A 157 -17.31 13.37 -3.64
CA GLU A 157 -16.20 13.70 -4.54
C GLU A 157 -15.58 12.46 -5.19
N LEU A 158 -15.65 11.32 -4.51
CA LEU A 158 -15.11 10.04 -4.93
C LEU A 158 -16.21 9.00 -4.80
N ALA A 159 -16.70 8.42 -5.91
CA ALA A 159 -17.82 7.47 -5.98
C ALA A 159 -17.62 6.15 -5.21
N LEU A 160 -17.29 6.24 -3.93
CA LEU A 160 -16.93 5.20 -3.00
C LEU A 160 -18.18 4.69 -2.31
N GLN A 161 -18.28 3.37 -2.19
CA GLN A 161 -19.44 2.69 -1.65
C GLN A 161 -19.32 2.49 -0.14
N ILE A 162 -19.18 3.59 0.61
CA ILE A 162 -19.11 3.61 2.09
C ILE A 162 -20.24 4.49 2.66
N ASN A 163 -20.17 4.93 3.92
CA ASN A 163 -21.15 5.88 4.45
C ASN A 163 -21.13 7.20 3.63
N PRO A 164 -22.28 7.72 3.16
CA PRO A 164 -22.36 8.99 2.41
C PRO A 164 -21.85 10.25 3.13
N HIS A 165 -21.54 10.14 4.42
CA HIS A 165 -20.95 11.20 5.24
C HIS A 165 -19.59 10.78 5.81
N ALA A 166 -18.93 9.78 5.21
CA ALA A 166 -17.59 9.40 5.61
C ALA A 166 -16.59 10.49 5.22
N ASN A 167 -15.55 10.65 6.05
CA ASN A 167 -14.40 11.46 5.67
C ASN A 167 -13.32 10.55 5.09
N ILE A 168 -12.67 11.06 4.05
CA ILE A 168 -11.60 10.38 3.34
C ILE A 168 -10.36 11.26 3.49
N HIS A 169 -9.30 10.68 4.02
CA HIS A 169 -8.05 11.36 4.32
C HIS A 169 -6.94 10.81 3.42
N THR A 170 -6.22 11.69 2.74
CA THR A 170 -4.92 11.35 2.16
C THR A 170 -3.80 11.98 2.97
N VAL A 171 -2.70 11.26 3.11
CA VAL A 171 -1.51 11.74 3.86
C VAL A 171 -0.59 12.55 2.93
N GLU A 172 0.21 13.44 3.51
CA GLU A 172 1.20 14.26 2.78
C GLU A 172 2.22 13.39 2.03
N ASN A 173 2.51 13.79 0.79
CA ASN A 173 3.63 13.25 0.02
C ASN A 173 4.91 14.02 0.36
N ILE A 174 6.08 13.38 0.22
CA ILE A 174 7.37 14.03 0.52
C ILE A 174 7.93 14.74 -0.72
N ALA A 175 7.85 14.09 -1.89
CA ALA A 175 8.39 14.58 -3.16
C ALA A 175 7.68 13.93 -4.36
N GLY A 176 8.15 14.18 -5.59
CA GLY A 176 7.58 13.58 -6.81
C GLY A 176 7.64 12.05 -6.86
N PHE A 177 8.69 11.43 -6.31
CA PHE A 177 8.86 9.97 -6.28
C PHE A 177 8.91 9.39 -4.86
N VAL A 178 8.62 10.20 -3.83
CA VAL A 178 8.53 9.73 -2.45
C VAL A 178 7.17 10.16 -1.93
N GLY A 179 6.26 9.20 -1.82
CA GLY A 179 4.87 9.48 -1.49
C GLY A 179 4.51 9.26 -0.03
N SER A 180 3.21 9.32 0.18
CA SER A 180 2.56 9.14 1.48
C SER A 180 2.66 7.72 2.05
N ASP A 181 2.90 6.72 1.21
CA ASP A 181 3.27 5.36 1.62
C ASP A 181 4.52 5.36 2.52
N ILE A 182 5.54 6.11 2.12
CA ILE A 182 6.78 6.24 2.91
C ILE A 182 6.58 7.04 4.19
N THR A 183 5.72 8.05 4.15
CA THR A 183 5.27 8.75 5.37
C THR A 183 4.60 7.77 6.34
N ALA A 184 3.76 6.86 5.83
CA ALA A 184 3.08 5.85 6.64
C ALA A 184 4.06 4.81 7.22
N VAL A 185 5.05 4.36 6.43
CA VAL A 185 6.13 3.47 6.90
C VAL A 185 6.93 4.13 8.01
N ALA A 186 7.35 5.38 7.83
CA ALA A 186 8.08 6.16 8.83
C ALA A 186 7.30 6.28 10.15
N LEU A 187 5.99 6.52 10.06
CA LEU A 187 5.10 6.56 11.23
C LEU A 187 4.95 5.18 11.89
N ALA A 188 4.77 4.12 11.10
CA ALA A 188 4.55 2.77 11.60
C ALA A 188 5.74 2.24 12.42
N VAL A 189 6.95 2.63 12.05
CA VAL A 189 8.18 2.26 12.77
C VAL A 189 8.64 3.30 13.80
N ASP A 190 7.84 4.36 14.01
CA ASP A 190 8.11 5.43 14.98
C ASP A 190 9.53 6.02 14.81
N ILE A 191 9.94 6.24 13.55
CA ILE A 191 11.32 6.63 13.22
C ILE A 191 11.70 8.00 13.82
N ASN A 192 10.72 8.86 14.03
CA ASN A 192 10.89 10.16 14.69
C ASN A 192 11.12 10.03 16.22
N SER A 193 10.99 8.84 16.79
CA SER A 193 11.35 8.54 18.17
C SER A 193 12.68 7.76 18.25
N ALA A 194 13.30 7.45 17.12
CA ALA A 194 14.57 6.74 17.06
C ALA A 194 15.73 7.61 17.60
N GLN A 195 16.39 7.12 18.64
CA GLN A 195 17.58 7.77 19.21
C GLN A 195 18.83 7.53 18.35
N ASP A 196 18.92 6.34 17.77
CA ASP A 196 20.01 5.95 16.88
C ASP A 196 19.68 6.26 15.42
N LEU A 197 20.72 6.50 14.62
CA LEU A 197 20.59 6.66 13.19
C LEU A 197 19.98 5.38 12.58
N THR A 198 18.76 5.50 12.09
CA THR A 198 17.96 4.38 11.61
C THR A 198 17.72 4.52 10.11
N LEU A 199 17.98 3.43 9.38
CA LEU A 199 17.65 3.29 7.97
C LEU A 199 16.46 2.34 7.83
N VAL A 200 15.40 2.81 7.21
CA VAL A 200 14.24 2.03 6.81
C VAL A 200 14.29 1.90 5.29
N VAL A 201 14.09 0.68 4.81
CA VAL A 201 14.09 0.35 3.38
C VAL A 201 12.76 -0.29 3.06
N ASP A 202 11.97 0.36 2.20
CA ASP A 202 10.79 -0.22 1.59
C ASP A 202 11.18 -0.83 0.25
N ILE A 203 10.93 -2.13 0.11
CA ILE A 203 11.35 -2.92 -1.05
C ILE A 203 10.09 -3.29 -1.82
N GLY A 204 9.84 -2.57 -2.91
CA GLY A 204 8.79 -2.87 -3.87
C GLY A 204 9.26 -2.68 -5.31
N THR A 205 8.32 -2.35 -6.19
CA THR A 205 8.61 -2.00 -7.60
C THR A 205 9.60 -0.84 -7.68
N ASN A 206 9.45 0.11 -6.76
CA ASN A 206 10.45 1.11 -6.43
C ASN A 206 11.15 0.70 -5.13
N GLY A 207 12.39 1.14 -4.97
CA GLY A 207 13.10 1.06 -3.70
C GLY A 207 13.08 2.41 -3.04
N GLU A 208 12.35 2.55 -1.94
CA GLU A 208 12.29 3.77 -1.15
C GLU A 208 13.06 3.59 0.16
N ILE A 209 13.73 4.65 0.59
CA ILE A 209 14.47 4.65 1.83
C ILE A 209 14.15 5.89 2.66
N VAL A 210 14.14 5.70 3.99
CA VAL A 210 14.13 6.78 4.98
C VAL A 210 15.30 6.58 5.92
N LEU A 211 16.17 7.58 6.03
CA LEU A 211 17.32 7.59 6.93
C LEU A 211 17.16 8.74 7.91
N GLY A 212 17.29 8.50 9.21
CA GLY A 212 17.28 9.61 10.15
C GLY A 212 17.27 9.25 11.63
N THR A 213 17.06 10.29 12.43
CA THR A 213 16.86 10.26 13.88
C THR A 213 15.62 11.09 14.23
N ALA A 214 15.32 11.22 15.52
CA ALA A 214 14.26 12.10 16.02
C ALA A 214 14.36 13.56 15.54
N ASP A 215 15.57 14.06 15.26
CA ASP A 215 15.78 15.46 14.87
C ASP A 215 15.57 15.71 13.38
N LYS A 216 15.86 14.71 12.54
CA LYS A 216 15.89 14.89 11.09
C LYS A 216 15.74 13.58 10.34
N LEU A 217 14.88 13.62 9.33
CA LEU A 217 14.65 12.54 8.37
C LEU A 217 15.10 12.96 6.98
N TYR A 218 15.71 12.01 6.26
CA TYR A 218 16.04 12.08 4.85
C TYR A 218 15.28 10.97 4.13
N ALA A 219 14.75 11.25 2.94
CA ALA A 219 14.08 10.24 2.13
C ALA A 219 14.60 10.28 0.69
N ALA A 220 14.64 9.12 0.06
CA ALA A 220 14.99 8.97 -1.35
C ALA A 220 14.23 7.80 -1.96
N SER A 221 14.07 7.84 -3.29
CA SER A 221 13.51 6.75 -4.07
C SER A 221 14.48 6.37 -5.19
N CYS A 222 14.46 5.10 -5.55
CA CYS A 222 15.33 4.44 -6.51
C CYS A 222 14.48 3.52 -7.39
N ALA A 223 14.76 3.50 -8.69
CA ALA A 223 14.19 2.50 -9.58
C ALA A 223 14.87 1.15 -9.34
N ALA A 224 14.27 0.30 -8.50
CA ALA A 224 14.77 -1.04 -8.21
C ALA A 224 14.33 -2.07 -9.27
N GLY A 225 13.09 -1.94 -9.76
CA GLY A 225 12.47 -2.90 -10.67
C GLY A 225 11.89 -4.12 -9.93
N PRO A 226 10.98 -4.88 -10.57
CA PRO A 226 10.12 -5.85 -9.86
C PRO A 226 10.77 -7.24 -9.70
N ALA A 227 12.10 -7.33 -9.64
CA ALA A 227 12.81 -8.60 -9.57
C ALA A 227 12.40 -9.44 -8.34
N PHE A 228 12.28 -8.81 -7.18
CA PHE A 228 11.85 -9.47 -5.94
C PHE A 228 10.34 -9.76 -5.89
N GLU A 229 9.56 -9.22 -6.82
CA GLU A 229 8.17 -9.65 -7.05
C GLU A 229 8.10 -10.89 -7.96
N GLY A 230 9.25 -11.40 -8.40
CA GLY A 230 9.40 -12.51 -9.35
C GLY A 230 9.13 -12.12 -10.80
N ALA A 231 8.91 -10.84 -11.09
CA ALA A 231 8.63 -10.39 -12.45
C ALA A 231 9.92 -10.28 -13.27
N ARG A 232 9.83 -10.57 -14.57
CA ARG A 232 10.96 -10.59 -15.52
C ARG A 232 12.09 -11.55 -15.14
N ILE A 233 11.79 -12.55 -14.32
CA ILE A 233 12.68 -13.68 -14.02
C ILE A 233 12.04 -14.96 -14.61
N THR A 234 12.80 -15.76 -15.35
CA THR A 234 12.28 -16.91 -16.14
C THR A 234 11.43 -17.87 -15.30
N CYS A 235 11.86 -18.17 -14.09
CA CYS A 235 11.15 -19.02 -13.13
C CYS A 235 10.58 -18.22 -11.95
N GLY A 236 10.55 -16.89 -12.06
CA GLY A 236 10.11 -16.03 -10.97
C GLY A 236 8.60 -16.01 -10.80
N SER A 237 8.18 -15.86 -9.55
CA SER A 237 6.78 -15.73 -9.18
C SER A 237 6.67 -14.94 -7.87
N ARG A 238 5.44 -14.55 -7.51
CA ARG A 238 5.17 -14.10 -6.14
C ARG A 238 5.21 -15.26 -5.16
N ALA A 239 5.30 -14.95 -3.87
CA ALA A 239 5.14 -15.93 -2.81
C ALA A 239 3.74 -16.57 -2.88
N ALA A 240 3.70 -17.80 -3.38
CA ALA A 240 2.50 -18.61 -3.58
C ALA A 240 2.86 -20.10 -3.45
N GLU A 241 1.86 -20.97 -3.31
CA GLU A 241 2.06 -22.41 -3.20
C GLU A 241 2.89 -22.95 -4.39
N GLY A 242 3.96 -23.69 -4.09
CA GLY A 242 4.93 -24.21 -5.07
C GLY A 242 6.08 -23.26 -5.40
N ALA A 243 6.12 -22.04 -4.86
CA ALA A 243 7.27 -21.16 -4.98
C ALA A 243 8.34 -21.51 -3.94
N ILE A 244 9.60 -21.59 -4.38
CA ILE A 244 10.78 -21.73 -3.52
C ILE A 244 10.93 -20.43 -2.72
N GLU A 245 10.85 -20.52 -1.38
CA GLU A 245 11.01 -19.39 -0.46
C GLU A 245 12.36 -19.31 0.24
N ALA A 246 13.13 -20.41 0.27
CA ALA A 246 14.50 -20.43 0.75
C ALA A 246 15.39 -21.41 -0.03
N VAL A 247 16.67 -21.10 -0.14
CA VAL A 247 17.70 -21.94 -0.78
C VAL A 247 18.87 -22.07 0.18
N ILE A 248 19.27 -23.31 0.49
CA ILE A 248 20.24 -23.61 1.54
C ILE A 248 21.34 -24.51 0.98
N VAL A 249 22.61 -24.11 1.11
CA VAL A 249 23.75 -25.00 0.82
C VAL A 249 23.98 -25.95 1.97
N ASN A 250 24.00 -27.25 1.68
CA ASN A 250 24.42 -28.28 2.62
C ASN A 250 25.56 -29.10 2.01
N GLU A 251 26.79 -28.83 2.45
CA GLU A 251 28.04 -29.42 1.95
C GLU A 251 28.22 -29.31 0.43
N ASN A 252 27.73 -30.29 -0.34
CA ASN A 252 27.84 -30.38 -1.80
C ASN A 252 26.46 -30.42 -2.49
N ASP A 253 25.38 -30.13 -1.75
CA ASP A 253 24.01 -30.17 -2.26
C ASP A 253 23.22 -28.90 -1.91
N ILE A 254 22.06 -28.75 -2.53
CA ILE A 254 21.15 -27.62 -2.34
C ILE A 254 19.81 -28.13 -1.83
N ASP A 255 19.43 -27.69 -0.64
CA ASP A 255 18.09 -27.88 -0.10
C ASP A 255 17.20 -26.68 -0.40
N LEU A 256 15.93 -26.96 -0.69
CA LEU A 256 14.92 -25.96 -1.03
C LEU A 256 13.76 -26.02 -0.04
N ASP A 257 13.39 -24.86 0.50
CA ASP A 257 12.11 -24.70 1.18
C ASP A 257 11.07 -24.16 0.19
N VAL A 258 9.90 -24.80 0.14
CA VAL A 258 8.86 -24.52 -0.85
C VAL A 258 7.55 -24.23 -0.13
N ILE A 259 6.95 -23.09 -0.44
CA ILE A 259 5.67 -22.69 0.13
C ILE A 259 4.63 -23.78 -0.14
N GLY A 260 4.06 -24.34 0.93
CA GLY A 260 3.07 -25.41 0.87
C GLY A 260 3.65 -26.82 0.84
N ASN A 261 4.97 -27.00 1.03
CA ASN A 261 5.63 -28.30 1.10
C ASN A 261 5.30 -29.21 -0.09
N CYS A 262 5.31 -28.64 -1.30
CA CYS A 262 4.98 -29.34 -2.54
C CYS A 262 6.13 -29.25 -3.55
N GLN A 263 5.96 -29.87 -4.72
CA GLN A 263 6.98 -29.81 -5.79
C GLN A 263 7.22 -28.36 -6.24
N PRO A 264 8.49 -27.90 -6.34
CA PRO A 264 8.80 -26.54 -6.74
C PRO A 264 8.38 -26.29 -8.18
N ARG A 265 7.74 -25.14 -8.42
CA ARG A 265 7.27 -24.70 -9.75
C ARG A 265 7.86 -23.37 -10.17
N SER A 266 8.34 -22.60 -9.20
CA SER A 266 8.85 -21.25 -9.38
C SER A 266 9.68 -20.84 -8.18
N ILE A 267 10.27 -19.64 -8.21
CA ILE A 267 11.03 -19.05 -7.11
C ILE A 267 10.44 -17.67 -6.77
N CYS A 268 10.27 -17.37 -5.47
CA CYS A 268 9.80 -16.04 -5.04
C CYS A 268 10.96 -15.14 -4.58
N GLY A 269 10.66 -13.89 -4.23
CA GLY A 269 11.66 -12.88 -3.88
C GLY A 269 12.68 -13.34 -2.82
N SER A 270 12.23 -13.94 -1.72
CA SER A 270 13.12 -14.48 -0.68
C SER A 270 14.01 -15.61 -1.20
N GLY A 271 13.44 -16.55 -1.95
CA GLY A 271 14.20 -17.61 -2.59
C GLY A 271 15.22 -17.08 -3.60
N LEU A 272 14.90 -16.01 -4.33
CA LEU A 272 15.84 -15.35 -5.25
C LEU A 272 17.03 -14.72 -4.51
N ILE A 273 16.79 -14.12 -3.34
CA ILE A 273 17.87 -13.57 -2.51
C ILE A 273 18.79 -14.70 -2.05
N ASP A 274 18.22 -15.77 -1.51
CA ASP A 274 18.99 -16.92 -1.03
C ASP A 274 19.76 -17.60 -2.17
N ALA A 275 19.12 -17.84 -3.32
CA ALA A 275 19.73 -18.47 -4.47
C ALA A 275 20.92 -17.71 -5.06
N VAL A 276 21.01 -16.39 -4.84
CA VAL A 276 22.16 -15.57 -5.26
C VAL A 276 23.26 -15.55 -4.19
N ALA A 277 22.89 -15.71 -2.92
CA ALA A 277 23.84 -15.74 -1.80
C ALA A 277 24.57 -17.08 -1.67
N VAL A 278 23.90 -18.15 -2.08
CA VAL A 278 24.35 -19.55 -2.16
C VAL A 278 25.23 -19.78 -3.39
#